data_AF-A0A9W9CPP6-F1
#
_entry.id   AF-A0A9W9CPP6-F1
#
_cell.length_a   1.000
_cell.length_b   1.000
_cell.length_c   1.000
_cell.angle_alpha   90.00
_cell.angle_beta   90.00
_cell.angle_gamma   90.00
#
_symmetry.space_group_name_H-M   'P 1'
#
loop_
_entity.id
_entity.type
_entity.pdbx_description
1 polymer ?
#
loop_
_entity_poly.entity_id
_entity_poly.type
_entity_poly.pdbx_seq_one_letter_code
_entity_poly.pdbx_strand_id
1 'polypeptide(L)'
;MPRPDLAAINIGYRKIPIIAIGKDVYCDSRLIISKLESLYPGSPLAPSTPAEAGIRKLFENYTVDGGIFANAVKVMPYWTDTGLLRNKVFLDDRQKLMGGRRMSAENMEAGRPDGLQHLRQAFDLLETTFLADGRDWILGTKKPSVADIDAVWPFEWITMDRNMKECLPEAYFSAKIYPRTYGWVKRFMDFVEEMKTAHPKPMTLDGEAMSQRVLSAKSSANDIGFTKDDPLDVELGDEVEVFPSDYGQMGKSIGALIGLTTDEVVIRNQKHLNLHFPRWNFSIKKVTSSPTNLQSGISTKKLPKMSLIYHHFSPYTRKVFVLAHELGLAKCITLQKVVVCPVPIAGWSDNNDEVAVFNPMAKIPCLVPEDVPDGIFDSRIICEYLSSLASVTPKKDARYWQLHTLHACADGIMDAAILITYEVRIRKERKLYFEEWVEGQKQKILRGLDRFEVAVKEGILPEPGVGPASADEVAVAVATAMTSHMAYVGIDCKQRRPKLEEWMKKWESRQSFVMTPPEKDWVVDMEVRSASKI
;
A
#
# COMPACT_ATOMS: atom_id res chain seq x y z
N MET A 1 -9.89 5.94 -3.67
CA MET A 1 -11.12 6.48 -3.04
C MET A 1 -11.43 5.75 -1.73
N PRO A 2 -11.93 6.43 -0.69
CA PRO A 2 -12.59 5.74 0.41
C PRO A 2 -13.85 5.02 -0.13
N ARG A 3 -14.21 3.89 0.48
CA ARG A 3 -15.44 3.14 0.21
C ARG A 3 -16.33 3.23 1.45
N PRO A 4 -17.05 4.35 1.64
CA PRO A 4 -17.74 4.63 2.90
C PRO A 4 -18.73 3.53 3.26
N ASP A 5 -19.42 2.95 2.28
CA ASP A 5 -20.41 1.90 2.50
C ASP A 5 -19.79 0.62 3.08
N LEU A 6 -18.62 0.20 2.58
CA LEU A 6 -17.89 -0.95 3.12
C LEU A 6 -17.26 -0.66 4.48
N ALA A 7 -16.81 0.58 4.68
CA ALA A 7 -16.28 1.03 5.97
C ALA A 7 -17.37 1.05 7.06
N ALA A 8 -18.62 1.39 6.71
CA ALA A 8 -19.76 1.40 7.62
C ALA A 8 -20.02 0.02 8.24
N ILE A 9 -19.78 -1.04 7.47
CA ILE A 9 -19.89 -2.44 7.91
C ILE A 9 -18.54 -3.08 8.32
N ASN A 10 -17.49 -2.27 8.49
CA ASN A 10 -16.14 -2.67 8.91
C ASN A 10 -15.50 -3.76 8.02
N ILE A 11 -15.52 -3.55 6.70
CA ILE A 11 -14.84 -4.39 5.72
C ILE A 11 -13.71 -3.59 5.09
N GLY A 12 -12.46 -4.04 5.31
CA GLY A 12 -11.28 -3.42 4.74
C GLY A 12 -10.91 -3.96 3.36
N TYR A 13 -11.42 -5.13 2.97
CA TYR A 13 -11.21 -5.74 1.66
C TYR A 13 -11.55 -4.78 0.51
N ARG A 14 -10.61 -4.63 -0.43
CA ARG A 14 -10.63 -3.55 -1.42
C ARG A 14 -10.96 -3.95 -2.85
N LYS A 15 -11.02 -5.24 -3.18
CA LYS A 15 -11.47 -5.65 -4.52
C LYS A 15 -13.00 -5.61 -4.58
N ILE A 16 -13.54 -5.79 -5.78
CA ILE A 16 -14.96 -6.04 -6.05
C ILE A 16 -15.04 -7.22 -7.01
N PRO A 17 -16.15 -7.97 -7.02
CA PRO A 17 -17.34 -7.83 -6.18
C PRO A 17 -17.17 -8.37 -4.75
N ILE A 18 -18.15 -8.08 -3.91
CA ILE A 18 -18.47 -8.81 -2.66
C ILE A 18 -19.98 -9.10 -2.66
N ILE A 19 -20.43 -10.11 -1.92
CA ILE A 19 -21.86 -10.37 -1.69
C ILE A 19 -22.13 -10.56 -0.20
N ALA A 20 -23.22 -9.99 0.30
CA ALA A 20 -23.71 -10.23 1.65
C ALA A 20 -24.96 -11.12 1.61
N ILE A 21 -24.94 -12.23 2.34
CA ILE A 21 -26.06 -13.14 2.51
C ILE A 21 -26.35 -13.23 4.00
N GLY A 22 -27.31 -12.42 4.46
CA GLY A 22 -27.51 -12.23 5.90
C GLY A 22 -26.31 -11.54 6.54
N LYS A 23 -25.73 -12.15 7.58
CA LYS A 23 -24.52 -11.67 8.27
C LYS A 23 -23.19 -12.15 7.65
N ASP A 24 -23.28 -13.02 6.66
CA ASP A 24 -22.11 -13.62 6.00
C ASP A 24 -21.77 -12.80 4.75
N VAL A 25 -20.55 -12.26 4.69
CA VAL A 25 -20.06 -11.45 3.58
C VAL A 25 -18.93 -12.17 2.88
N TYR A 26 -19.16 -12.57 1.64
CA TYR A 26 -18.20 -13.32 0.82
C TYR A 26 -17.42 -12.38 -0.08
N CYS A 27 -16.10 -12.44 0.07
CA CYS A 27 -15.14 -11.66 -0.69
C CYS A 27 -14.47 -12.55 -1.76
N ASP A 28 -14.15 -11.97 -2.92
CA ASP A 28 -13.59 -12.65 -4.10
C ASP A 28 -14.65 -13.43 -4.91
N SER A 29 -14.64 -13.24 -6.24
CA SER A 29 -15.64 -13.84 -7.14
C SER A 29 -15.63 -15.36 -7.11
N ARG A 30 -14.48 -15.99 -6.89
CA ARG A 30 -14.35 -17.46 -6.83
C ARG A 30 -15.16 -18.05 -5.68
N LEU A 31 -15.04 -17.41 -4.51
CA LEU A 31 -15.80 -17.81 -3.33
C LEU A 31 -17.28 -17.45 -3.46
N ILE A 32 -17.59 -16.29 -4.06
CA ILE A 32 -18.98 -15.89 -4.35
C ILE A 32 -19.68 -16.90 -5.26
N ILE A 33 -19.05 -17.29 -6.37
CA ILE A 33 -19.60 -18.26 -7.32
C ILE A 33 -19.79 -19.61 -6.63
N SER A 34 -18.76 -20.10 -5.91
CA SER A 34 -18.85 -21.35 -5.15
C SER A 34 -20.00 -21.32 -4.13
N LYS A 35 -20.18 -20.18 -3.45
CA LYS A 35 -21.27 -20.01 -2.49
C LYS A 35 -22.63 -20.03 -3.18
N LEU A 36 -22.79 -19.32 -4.29
CA LEU A 36 -24.03 -19.30 -5.07
C LEU A 36 -24.39 -20.71 -5.56
N GLU A 37 -23.42 -21.49 -6.06
CA GLU A 37 -23.67 -22.89 -6.43
C GLU A 37 -24.15 -23.74 -5.25
N SER A 38 -23.59 -23.54 -4.05
CA SER A 38 -24.03 -24.26 -2.85
C SER A 38 -25.48 -23.98 -2.46
N LEU A 39 -26.02 -22.80 -2.82
CA LEU A 39 -27.40 -22.41 -2.55
C LEU A 39 -28.40 -23.01 -3.55
N TYR A 40 -27.90 -23.48 -4.71
CA TYR A 40 -28.70 -24.08 -5.77
C TYR A 40 -28.12 -25.44 -6.19
N PRO A 41 -28.12 -26.43 -5.27
CA PRO A 41 -27.61 -27.76 -5.59
C PRO A 41 -28.39 -28.36 -6.77
N GLY A 42 -27.67 -29.02 -7.69
CA GLY A 42 -28.25 -29.55 -8.92
C GLY A 42 -28.51 -28.52 -10.02
N SER A 43 -27.95 -27.30 -9.89
CA SER A 43 -27.95 -26.32 -10.97
C SER A 43 -27.37 -26.91 -12.26
N PRO A 44 -28.00 -26.68 -13.43
CA PRO A 44 -27.49 -27.13 -14.71
C PRO A 44 -26.18 -26.42 -15.12
N LEU A 45 -25.76 -25.39 -14.38
CA LEU A 45 -24.48 -24.72 -14.58
C LEU A 45 -23.30 -25.50 -13.97
N ALA A 46 -23.56 -26.38 -13.01
CA ALA A 46 -22.53 -27.06 -12.26
C ALA A 46 -21.85 -28.16 -13.11
N PRO A 47 -20.52 -28.35 -12.98
CA PRO A 47 -19.83 -29.50 -13.56
C PRO A 47 -20.46 -30.82 -13.11
N SER A 48 -20.65 -31.76 -14.05
CA SER A 48 -21.27 -33.06 -13.80
C SER A 48 -20.25 -34.18 -13.55
N THR A 49 -18.98 -33.95 -13.90
CA THR A 49 -17.90 -34.93 -13.71
C THR A 49 -16.66 -34.30 -13.03
N PRO A 50 -15.80 -35.10 -12.37
CA PRO A 50 -14.55 -34.60 -11.81
C PRO A 50 -13.63 -33.95 -12.86
N ALA A 51 -13.63 -34.46 -14.09
CA ALA A 51 -12.86 -33.89 -15.18
C ALA A 51 -13.37 -32.49 -15.57
N GLU A 52 -14.69 -32.32 -15.67
CA GLU A 52 -15.31 -31.01 -15.92
C GLU A 52 -15.04 -30.03 -14.77
N ALA A 53 -15.10 -30.49 -13.52
CA ALA A 53 -14.76 -29.68 -12.36
C ALA A 53 -13.28 -29.23 -12.39
N GLY A 54 -12.39 -30.11 -12.82
CA GLY A 54 -10.98 -29.78 -13.05
C GLY A 54 -10.79 -28.72 -14.15
N ILE A 55 -11.46 -28.87 -15.30
CA ILE A 55 -11.42 -27.90 -16.40
C ILE A 55 -11.92 -26.52 -15.93
N ARG A 56 -13.05 -26.49 -15.22
CA ARG A 56 -13.55 -25.24 -14.62
C ARG A 56 -12.49 -24.59 -13.73
N LYS A 57 -11.89 -25.33 -12.80
CA LYS A 57 -10.89 -24.78 -11.87
C LYS A 57 -9.64 -24.26 -12.60
N LEU A 58 -9.25 -24.92 -13.69
CA LEU A 58 -8.19 -24.43 -14.56
C LEU A 58 -8.55 -23.10 -15.22
N PHE A 59 -9.78 -22.92 -15.72
CA PHE A 59 -10.22 -21.63 -16.25
C PHE A 59 -10.33 -20.56 -15.17
N GLU A 60 -10.90 -20.88 -14.01
CA GLU A 60 -10.96 -19.96 -12.87
C GLU A 60 -9.56 -19.37 -12.54
N ASN A 61 -8.54 -20.23 -12.50
CA ASN A 61 -7.17 -19.81 -12.24
C ASN A 61 -6.50 -19.18 -13.45
N TYR A 62 -6.65 -19.73 -14.66
CA TYR A 62 -6.00 -19.25 -15.88
C TYR A 62 -6.41 -17.81 -16.21
N THR A 63 -7.70 -17.51 -16.05
CA THR A 63 -8.27 -16.22 -16.38
C THR A 63 -7.80 -15.12 -15.42
N VAL A 64 -7.75 -15.43 -14.12
CA VAL A 64 -7.39 -14.47 -13.05
C VAL A 64 -5.88 -14.45 -12.80
N ASP A 65 -5.31 -15.59 -12.43
CA ASP A 65 -3.93 -15.74 -11.95
C ASP A 65 -2.97 -16.13 -13.09
N GLY A 66 -3.45 -16.83 -14.12
CA GLY A 66 -2.69 -17.25 -15.29
C GLY A 66 -2.37 -16.13 -16.29
N GLY A 67 -2.80 -14.90 -15.99
CA GLY A 67 -2.34 -13.69 -16.68
C GLY A 67 -3.20 -13.21 -17.84
N ILE A 68 -4.32 -13.87 -18.19
CA ILE A 68 -5.21 -13.37 -19.25
C ILE A 68 -5.75 -11.99 -18.91
N PHE A 69 -6.27 -11.80 -17.69
CA PHE A 69 -6.73 -10.48 -17.25
C PHE A 69 -5.60 -9.44 -17.28
N ALA A 70 -4.42 -9.77 -16.76
CA ALA A 70 -3.30 -8.84 -16.75
C ALA A 70 -2.84 -8.44 -18.18
N ASN A 71 -2.88 -9.36 -19.14
CA ASN A 71 -2.57 -9.05 -20.54
C ASN A 71 -3.71 -8.31 -21.25
N ALA A 72 -4.98 -8.55 -20.87
CA ALA A 72 -6.12 -7.72 -21.30
C ALA A 72 -5.97 -6.26 -20.83
N VAL A 73 -5.49 -6.03 -19.60
CA VAL A 73 -5.17 -4.68 -19.10
C VAL A 73 -4.11 -4.00 -19.95
N LYS A 74 -3.08 -4.72 -20.42
CA LYS A 74 -2.00 -4.17 -21.27
C LYS A 74 -2.50 -3.64 -22.61
N VAL A 75 -3.64 -4.13 -23.10
CA VAL A 75 -4.18 -3.71 -24.39
C VAL A 75 -5.24 -2.61 -24.28
N MET A 76 -5.58 -2.15 -23.08
CA MET A 76 -6.53 -1.07 -22.87
C MET A 76 -6.18 0.17 -23.72
N PRO A 77 -7.18 0.82 -24.36
CA PRO A 77 -6.93 1.94 -25.25
C PRO A 77 -6.51 3.19 -24.44
N TYR A 78 -5.21 3.44 -24.38
CA TYR A 78 -4.62 4.57 -23.64
C TYR A 78 -4.61 5.89 -24.43
N TRP A 79 -4.87 5.81 -25.74
CA TRP A 79 -4.83 6.93 -26.69
C TRP A 79 -6.17 7.64 -26.87
N THR A 80 -7.27 7.14 -26.26
CA THR A 80 -8.60 7.74 -26.41
C THR A 80 -8.82 8.89 -25.42
N ASP A 81 -9.48 9.95 -25.87
CA ASP A 81 -9.75 11.14 -25.06
C ASP A 81 -10.70 10.87 -23.87
N THR A 82 -11.54 9.86 -23.99
CA THR A 82 -12.43 9.37 -22.93
C THR A 82 -11.84 8.19 -22.15
N GLY A 83 -10.59 7.81 -22.43
CA GLY A 83 -9.93 6.64 -21.86
C GLY A 83 -9.68 6.74 -20.36
N LEU A 84 -9.58 5.58 -19.70
CA LEU A 84 -9.41 5.49 -18.25
C LEU A 84 -8.12 6.15 -17.73
N LEU A 85 -7.10 6.33 -18.59
CA LEU A 85 -5.88 7.07 -18.24
C LEU A 85 -6.06 8.60 -18.17
N ARG A 86 -7.15 9.16 -18.72
CA ARG A 86 -7.48 10.58 -18.51
C ARG A 86 -8.24 10.81 -17.20
N ASN A 87 -8.79 9.75 -16.61
CA ASN A 87 -9.51 9.84 -15.34
C ASN A 87 -8.51 9.81 -14.16
N LYS A 88 -8.14 11.00 -13.67
CA LYS A 88 -7.21 11.16 -12.53
C LYS A 88 -7.69 10.40 -11.28
N VAL A 89 -8.99 10.46 -10.97
CA VAL A 89 -9.56 9.79 -9.79
C VAL A 89 -9.40 8.27 -9.89
N PHE A 90 -9.65 7.71 -11.07
CA PHE A 90 -9.44 6.30 -11.35
C PHE A 90 -7.96 5.92 -11.23
N LEU A 91 -7.05 6.69 -11.83
CA LEU A 91 -5.62 6.42 -11.75
C LEU A 91 -5.07 6.49 -10.33
N ASP A 92 -5.49 7.48 -9.54
CA ASP A 92 -5.09 7.62 -8.14
C ASP A 92 -5.62 6.45 -7.29
N ASP A 93 -6.85 5.98 -7.56
CA ASP A 93 -7.40 4.79 -6.90
C ASP A 93 -6.65 3.52 -7.30
N ARG A 94 -6.35 3.33 -8.59
CA ARG A 94 -5.60 2.18 -9.09
C ARG A 94 -4.16 2.17 -8.60
N GLN A 95 -3.50 3.32 -8.53
CA GLN A 95 -2.16 3.44 -7.96
C GLN A 95 -2.14 2.95 -6.50
N LYS A 96 -3.13 3.37 -5.70
CA LYS A 96 -3.27 2.89 -4.31
C LYS A 96 -3.58 1.39 -4.25
N LEU A 97 -4.46 0.90 -5.14
CA LEU A 97 -4.80 -0.52 -5.21
C LEU A 97 -3.59 -1.40 -5.59
N MET A 98 -2.72 -0.92 -6.47
CA MET A 98 -1.54 -1.63 -7.01
C MET A 98 -0.26 -1.37 -6.21
N GLY A 99 -0.35 -0.93 -4.95
CA GLY A 99 0.82 -0.75 -4.09
C GLY A 99 1.76 0.39 -4.51
N GLY A 100 1.23 1.46 -5.09
CA GLY A 100 1.98 2.68 -5.41
C GLY A 100 2.40 2.83 -6.88
N ARG A 101 2.29 1.77 -7.69
CA ARG A 101 2.62 1.80 -9.13
C ARG A 101 1.50 2.49 -9.92
N ARG A 102 1.83 3.61 -10.58
CA ARG A 102 0.87 4.35 -11.41
C ARG A 102 0.89 3.83 -12.84
N MET A 103 -0.29 3.63 -13.41
CA MET A 103 -0.45 3.37 -14.84
C MET A 103 -0.19 4.66 -15.64
N SER A 104 0.67 4.58 -16.66
CA SER A 104 1.00 5.67 -17.58
C SER A 104 0.81 5.22 -19.03
N ALA A 105 0.60 6.17 -19.93
CA ALA A 105 0.47 5.86 -21.37
C ALA A 105 1.75 5.20 -21.92
N GLU A 106 2.92 5.70 -21.52
CA GLU A 106 4.23 5.13 -21.88
C GLU A 106 4.39 3.67 -21.44
N ASN A 107 4.05 3.34 -20.18
CA ASN A 107 4.14 1.96 -19.69
C ASN A 107 3.12 1.04 -20.38
N MET A 108 1.92 1.57 -20.70
CA MET A 108 0.91 0.83 -21.44
C MET A 108 1.37 0.56 -22.87
N GLU A 109 1.91 1.55 -23.55
CA GLU A 109 2.50 1.45 -24.88
C GLU A 109 3.62 0.42 -24.93
N ALA A 110 4.58 0.50 -23.99
CA ALA A 110 5.69 -0.43 -23.89
C ALA A 110 5.24 -1.88 -23.63
N GLY A 111 4.20 -2.08 -22.81
CA GLY A 111 3.69 -3.42 -22.48
C GLY A 111 2.71 -4.00 -23.51
N ARG A 112 2.17 -3.18 -24.41
CA ARG A 112 1.12 -3.58 -25.36
C ARG A 112 1.55 -4.70 -26.33
N PRO A 113 2.77 -4.70 -26.92
CA PRO A 113 3.20 -5.80 -27.80
C PRO A 113 3.13 -7.17 -27.13
N ASP A 114 3.63 -7.29 -25.90
CA ASP A 114 3.54 -8.53 -25.11
C ASP A 114 2.09 -8.88 -24.77
N GLY A 115 1.28 -7.88 -24.41
CA GLY A 115 -0.15 -8.09 -24.16
C GLY A 115 -0.87 -8.71 -25.36
N LEU A 116 -0.64 -8.16 -26.55
CA LEU A 116 -1.21 -8.68 -27.80
C LEU A 116 -0.68 -10.09 -28.11
N GLN A 117 0.61 -10.34 -27.93
CA GLN A 117 1.20 -11.65 -28.20
C GLN A 117 0.62 -12.73 -27.28
N HIS A 118 0.49 -12.47 -25.98
CA HIS A 118 -0.07 -13.44 -25.04
C HIS A 118 -1.57 -13.64 -25.24
N LEU A 119 -2.32 -12.56 -25.53
CA LEU A 119 -3.74 -12.69 -25.87
C LEU A 119 -3.92 -13.53 -27.13
N ARG A 120 -3.03 -13.41 -28.13
CA ARG A 120 -3.08 -14.27 -29.32
C ARG A 120 -3.03 -15.75 -28.95
N GLN A 121 -2.12 -16.15 -28.07
CA GLN A 121 -2.04 -17.52 -27.57
C GLN A 121 -3.33 -17.96 -26.86
N ALA A 122 -3.96 -17.06 -26.10
CA ALA A 122 -5.22 -17.34 -25.43
C ALA A 122 -6.39 -17.55 -26.41
N PHE A 123 -6.45 -16.73 -27.46
CA PHE A 123 -7.41 -16.93 -28.56
C PHE A 123 -7.14 -18.22 -29.31
N ASP A 124 -5.87 -18.52 -29.65
CA ASP A 124 -5.48 -19.78 -30.29
C ASP A 124 -5.91 -20.99 -29.46
N LEU A 125 -5.71 -20.96 -28.13
CA LEU A 125 -6.12 -22.03 -27.22
C LEU A 125 -7.64 -22.27 -27.26
N LEU A 126 -8.46 -21.21 -27.23
CA LEU A 126 -9.91 -21.37 -27.33
C LEU A 126 -10.34 -21.84 -28.72
N GLU A 127 -9.82 -21.21 -29.77
CA GLU A 127 -10.20 -21.47 -31.16
C GLU A 127 -9.82 -22.89 -31.61
N THR A 128 -8.59 -23.31 -31.31
CA THR A 128 -7.97 -24.49 -31.89
C THR A 128 -7.90 -25.69 -30.95
N THR A 129 -8.24 -25.50 -29.66
CA THR A 129 -8.30 -26.59 -28.69
C THR A 129 -9.71 -26.75 -28.11
N PHE A 130 -10.19 -25.80 -27.31
CA PHE A 130 -11.44 -25.99 -26.57
C PHE A 130 -12.69 -25.98 -27.46
N LEU A 131 -12.74 -25.13 -28.49
CA LEU A 131 -13.88 -24.98 -29.39
C LEU A 131 -13.67 -25.68 -30.74
N ALA A 132 -12.55 -26.38 -30.92
CA ALA A 132 -12.11 -26.93 -32.21
C ALA A 132 -13.09 -27.94 -32.82
N ASP A 133 -13.77 -28.71 -31.98
CA ASP A 133 -14.75 -29.72 -32.38
C ASP A 133 -16.14 -29.15 -32.70
N GLY A 134 -16.32 -27.83 -32.58
CA GLY A 134 -17.58 -27.15 -32.90
C GLY A 134 -18.59 -27.15 -31.77
N ARG A 135 -18.20 -27.52 -30.54
CA ARG A 135 -19.04 -27.33 -29.36
C ARG A 135 -19.40 -25.86 -29.14
N ASP A 136 -20.59 -25.63 -28.59
CA ASP A 136 -21.07 -24.28 -28.31
C ASP A 136 -20.48 -23.68 -27.03
N TRP A 137 -20.19 -24.53 -26.03
CA TRP A 137 -19.76 -24.17 -24.68
C TRP A 137 -18.52 -24.99 -24.27
N ILE A 138 -17.71 -24.48 -23.35
CA ILE A 138 -16.40 -25.05 -23.00
C ILE A 138 -16.48 -26.55 -22.64
N LEU A 139 -17.46 -26.93 -21.83
CA LEU A 139 -17.66 -28.31 -21.39
C LEU A 139 -18.51 -29.15 -22.35
N GLY A 140 -18.92 -28.61 -23.50
CA GLY A 140 -19.78 -29.31 -24.46
C GLY A 140 -21.22 -29.55 -23.97
N THR A 141 -21.67 -28.80 -22.96
CA THR A 141 -23.04 -28.85 -22.43
C THR A 141 -24.05 -28.26 -23.42
N LYS A 142 -25.37 -28.40 -23.15
CA LYS A 142 -26.42 -27.79 -23.99
C LYS A 142 -26.62 -26.29 -23.73
N LYS A 143 -26.25 -25.83 -22.54
CA LYS A 143 -26.34 -24.44 -22.05
C LYS A 143 -24.98 -24.06 -21.45
N PRO A 144 -24.65 -22.77 -21.30
CA PRO A 144 -23.38 -22.39 -20.67
C PRO A 144 -23.30 -22.95 -19.25
N SER A 145 -22.07 -23.22 -18.82
CA SER A 145 -21.75 -23.73 -17.49
C SER A 145 -20.97 -22.68 -16.68
N VAL A 146 -20.65 -22.99 -15.42
CA VAL A 146 -19.75 -22.12 -14.65
C VAL A 146 -18.35 -22.04 -15.26
N ALA A 147 -17.89 -23.08 -15.98
CA ALA A 147 -16.62 -22.99 -16.71
C ALA A 147 -16.64 -21.90 -17.79
N ASP A 148 -17.78 -21.68 -18.45
CA ASP A 148 -17.94 -20.59 -19.41
C ASP A 148 -17.89 -19.22 -18.70
N ILE A 149 -18.55 -19.10 -17.53
CA ILE A 149 -18.50 -17.88 -16.70
C ILE A 149 -17.06 -17.54 -16.30
N ASP A 150 -16.32 -18.54 -15.80
CA ASP A 150 -14.94 -18.37 -15.33
C ASP A 150 -13.97 -18.00 -16.47
N ALA A 151 -14.25 -18.44 -17.70
CA ALA A 151 -13.39 -18.23 -18.86
C ALA A 151 -13.69 -16.95 -19.66
N VAL A 152 -14.97 -16.62 -19.87
CA VAL A 152 -15.38 -15.70 -20.94
C VAL A 152 -15.09 -14.23 -20.66
N TRP A 153 -15.07 -13.83 -19.39
CA TRP A 153 -15.19 -12.41 -19.04
C TRP A 153 -14.04 -11.50 -19.55
N PRO A 154 -12.75 -11.90 -19.66
CA PRO A 154 -11.77 -11.01 -20.27
C PRO A 154 -11.89 -10.94 -21.78
N PHE A 155 -12.34 -12.04 -22.43
CA PHE A 155 -12.58 -12.06 -23.87
C PHE A 155 -13.77 -11.18 -24.23
N GLU A 156 -14.85 -11.27 -23.45
CA GLU A 156 -15.98 -10.34 -23.52
C GLU A 156 -15.51 -8.89 -23.33
N TRP A 157 -14.73 -8.63 -22.28
CA TRP A 157 -14.25 -7.28 -21.99
C TRP A 157 -13.47 -6.66 -23.16
N ILE A 158 -12.53 -7.38 -23.77
CA ILE A 158 -11.70 -6.85 -24.87
C ILE A 158 -12.38 -6.88 -26.24
N THR A 159 -13.47 -7.63 -26.42
CA THR A 159 -14.14 -7.75 -27.73
C THR A 159 -15.51 -7.05 -27.81
N MET A 160 -16.18 -6.82 -26.67
CA MET A 160 -17.55 -6.31 -26.63
C MET A 160 -17.72 -5.03 -25.80
N ASP A 161 -16.89 -4.78 -24.78
CA ASP A 161 -17.01 -3.58 -23.95
C ASP A 161 -16.73 -2.32 -24.78
N ARG A 162 -17.63 -1.34 -24.70
CA ARG A 162 -17.54 -0.07 -25.45
C ARG A 162 -16.28 0.73 -25.09
N ASN A 163 -15.78 0.60 -23.86
CA ASN A 163 -14.56 1.27 -23.40
C ASN A 163 -13.28 0.58 -23.89
N MET A 164 -13.40 -0.63 -24.45
CA MET A 164 -12.32 -1.41 -25.04
C MET A 164 -12.37 -1.39 -26.58
N LYS A 165 -13.19 -0.51 -27.16
CA LYS A 165 -13.27 -0.35 -28.61
C LYS A 165 -11.88 -0.07 -29.20
N GLU A 166 -11.57 -0.71 -30.32
CA GLU A 166 -10.30 -0.58 -31.06
C GLU A 166 -9.06 -1.02 -30.26
N CYS A 167 -9.23 -1.67 -29.09
CA CYS A 167 -8.12 -2.14 -28.27
C CYS A 167 -7.37 -3.34 -28.90
N LEU A 168 -8.01 -4.08 -29.82
CA LEU A 168 -7.42 -5.19 -30.56
C LEU A 168 -7.28 -4.85 -32.05
N PRO A 169 -6.09 -5.02 -32.66
CA PRO A 169 -5.93 -4.81 -34.11
C PRO A 169 -6.65 -5.88 -34.92
N GLU A 170 -7.55 -5.48 -35.84
CA GLU A 170 -8.35 -6.40 -36.66
C GLU A 170 -7.53 -7.40 -37.49
N ALA A 171 -6.31 -7.01 -37.88
CA ALA A 171 -5.38 -7.85 -38.63
C ALA A 171 -4.93 -9.10 -37.86
N TYR A 172 -5.04 -9.09 -36.53
CA TYR A 172 -4.65 -10.20 -35.66
C TYR A 172 -5.84 -10.78 -34.89
N PHE A 173 -6.86 -9.97 -34.61
CA PHE A 173 -8.02 -10.34 -33.81
C PHE A 173 -9.29 -9.94 -34.52
N SER A 174 -9.95 -10.90 -35.15
CA SER A 174 -11.27 -10.68 -35.76
C SER A 174 -12.03 -11.99 -35.84
N ALA A 175 -13.34 -11.91 -36.04
CA ALA A 175 -14.17 -13.09 -36.30
C ALA A 175 -13.78 -13.84 -37.59
N LYS A 176 -12.96 -13.25 -38.47
CA LYS A 176 -12.38 -13.98 -39.62
C LYS A 176 -11.22 -14.89 -39.21
N ILE A 177 -10.48 -14.50 -38.17
CA ILE A 177 -9.30 -15.23 -37.67
C ILE A 177 -9.71 -16.21 -36.57
N TYR A 178 -10.57 -15.78 -35.64
CA TYR A 178 -11.06 -16.58 -34.51
C TYR A 178 -12.60 -16.71 -34.51
N PRO A 179 -13.22 -17.28 -35.56
CA PRO A 179 -14.67 -17.37 -35.68
C PRO A 179 -15.35 -18.09 -34.51
N ARG A 180 -14.73 -19.14 -33.96
CA ARG A 180 -15.32 -19.93 -32.87
C ARG A 180 -15.28 -19.16 -31.55
N THR A 181 -14.17 -18.51 -31.27
CA THR A 181 -13.95 -17.72 -30.04
C THR A 181 -14.89 -16.51 -29.99
N TYR A 182 -14.93 -15.71 -31.06
CA TYR A 182 -15.89 -14.58 -31.15
C TYR A 182 -17.34 -15.07 -31.12
N GLY A 183 -17.63 -16.18 -31.80
CA GLY A 183 -18.95 -16.82 -31.77
C GLY A 183 -19.37 -17.23 -30.36
N TRP A 184 -18.47 -17.84 -29.59
CA TRP A 184 -18.71 -18.26 -28.19
C TRP A 184 -18.97 -17.06 -27.28
N VAL A 185 -18.15 -16.01 -27.33
CA VAL A 185 -18.36 -14.79 -26.54
C VAL A 185 -19.73 -14.18 -26.86
N LYS A 186 -20.07 -14.04 -28.14
CA LYS A 186 -21.38 -13.51 -28.56
C LYS A 186 -22.53 -14.38 -28.05
N ARG A 187 -22.46 -15.71 -28.23
CA ARG A 187 -23.49 -16.65 -27.75
C ARG A 187 -23.68 -16.53 -26.24
N PHE A 188 -22.59 -16.42 -25.48
CA PHE A 188 -22.65 -16.24 -24.04
C PHE A 188 -23.39 -14.96 -23.67
N MET A 189 -23.09 -13.84 -24.32
CA MET A 189 -23.74 -12.56 -24.04
C MET A 189 -25.21 -12.50 -24.49
N ASP A 190 -25.55 -13.15 -25.61
CA ASP A 190 -26.95 -13.34 -26.02
C ASP A 190 -27.73 -14.12 -24.95
N PHE A 191 -27.15 -15.19 -24.40
CA PHE A 191 -27.74 -15.96 -23.30
C PHE A 191 -27.89 -15.13 -22.02
N VAL A 192 -26.88 -14.33 -21.65
CA VAL A 192 -26.95 -13.43 -20.47
C VAL A 192 -28.10 -12.42 -20.61
N GLU A 193 -28.31 -11.86 -21.80
CA GLU A 193 -29.40 -10.91 -22.04
C GLU A 193 -30.79 -11.56 -21.97
N GLU A 194 -30.91 -12.79 -22.50
CA GLU A 194 -32.12 -13.61 -22.33
C GLU A 194 -32.43 -13.82 -20.84
N MET A 195 -31.43 -14.22 -20.04
CA MET A 195 -31.61 -14.45 -18.60
C MET A 195 -31.95 -13.15 -17.85
N LYS A 196 -31.32 -12.01 -18.20
CA LYS A 196 -31.66 -10.71 -17.61
C LYS A 196 -33.10 -10.30 -17.89
N THR A 197 -33.62 -10.64 -19.07
CA THR A 197 -35.00 -10.35 -19.46
C THR A 197 -36.00 -11.30 -18.78
N ALA A 198 -35.61 -12.56 -18.58
CA ALA A 198 -36.43 -13.59 -17.95
C ALA A 198 -36.53 -13.46 -16.42
N HIS A 199 -35.62 -12.72 -15.79
CA HIS A 199 -35.55 -12.59 -14.33
C HIS A 199 -35.80 -11.15 -13.85
N PRO A 200 -36.37 -10.98 -12.64
CA PRO A 200 -36.60 -9.65 -12.08
C PRO A 200 -35.28 -8.91 -11.89
N LYS A 201 -35.30 -7.60 -12.18
CA LYS A 201 -34.14 -6.73 -11.95
C LYS A 201 -33.81 -6.68 -10.45
N PRO A 202 -32.53 -6.72 -10.06
CA PRO A 202 -32.14 -6.57 -8.67
C PRO A 202 -32.51 -5.17 -8.17
N MET A 203 -32.97 -5.10 -6.91
CA MET A 203 -33.21 -3.83 -6.24
C MET A 203 -31.88 -3.14 -5.93
N THR A 204 -31.78 -1.85 -6.23
CA THR A 204 -30.62 -1.03 -5.86
C THR A 204 -30.82 -0.49 -4.45
N LEU A 205 -29.76 -0.56 -3.62
CA LEU A 205 -29.73 0.01 -2.28
C LEU A 205 -28.65 1.09 -2.22
N ASP A 206 -28.90 2.16 -1.48
CA ASP A 206 -27.84 3.09 -1.07
C ASP A 206 -27.01 2.49 0.09
N GLY A 207 -25.94 3.20 0.47
CA GLY A 207 -25.02 2.74 1.52
C GLY A 207 -25.67 2.55 2.89
N GLU A 208 -26.62 3.41 3.25
CA GLU A 208 -27.31 3.36 4.54
C GLU A 208 -28.28 2.18 4.58
N ALA A 209 -29.14 2.04 3.57
CA ALA A 209 -30.09 0.93 3.47
C ALA A 209 -29.36 -0.43 3.38
N MET A 210 -28.24 -0.49 2.67
CA MET A 210 -27.36 -1.67 2.64
C MET A 210 -26.80 -1.98 4.03
N SER A 211 -26.20 -0.99 4.70
CA SER A 211 -25.62 -1.14 6.04
C SER A 211 -26.65 -1.63 7.05
N GLN A 212 -27.82 -0.99 7.09
CA GLN A 212 -28.93 -1.40 7.97
C GLN A 212 -29.37 -2.82 7.68
N ARG A 213 -29.55 -3.20 6.41
CA ARG A 213 -29.98 -4.54 6.01
C ARG A 213 -28.99 -5.63 6.42
N VAL A 214 -27.69 -5.38 6.26
CA VAL A 214 -26.64 -6.36 6.59
C VAL A 214 -26.44 -6.48 8.10
N LEU A 215 -26.40 -5.35 8.82
CA LEU A 215 -26.17 -5.33 10.27
C LEU A 215 -27.35 -5.88 11.09
N SER A 216 -28.59 -5.70 10.60
CA SER A 216 -29.80 -6.21 11.23
C SER A 216 -30.14 -7.66 10.87
N ALA A 217 -29.42 -8.26 9.91
CA ALA A 217 -29.68 -9.63 9.49
C ALA A 217 -29.48 -10.64 10.64
N LYS A 218 -30.15 -11.78 10.55
CA LYS A 218 -29.91 -12.91 11.47
C LYS A 218 -28.74 -13.75 10.97
N SER A 219 -27.88 -14.21 11.89
CA SER A 219 -26.84 -15.18 11.54
C SER A 219 -27.48 -16.53 11.28
N SER A 220 -27.04 -17.21 10.22
CA SER A 220 -27.20 -18.67 10.16
C SER A 220 -26.09 -19.30 11.00
N ALA A 221 -26.41 -20.29 11.83
CA ALA A 221 -25.42 -21.07 12.57
C ALA A 221 -24.91 -22.17 11.65
N ASN A 222 -23.99 -21.83 10.75
CA ASN A 222 -23.31 -22.82 9.93
C ASN A 222 -21.97 -23.15 10.61
N ASP A 223 -21.71 -24.44 10.81
CA ASP A 223 -20.37 -24.89 11.13
C ASP A 223 -19.51 -24.74 9.86
N ILE A 224 -18.49 -23.89 9.93
CA ILE A 224 -17.59 -23.59 8.82
C ILE A 224 -16.42 -24.61 8.80
N GLY A 225 -16.19 -25.31 9.91
CA GLY A 225 -15.04 -26.19 10.09
C GLY A 225 -13.75 -25.45 10.46
N PHE A 226 -12.86 -26.17 11.14
CA PHE A 226 -11.54 -25.67 11.54
C PHE A 226 -10.47 -26.76 11.41
N THR A 227 -9.45 -26.49 10.61
CA THR A 227 -8.28 -27.36 10.41
C THR A 227 -7.25 -27.10 11.50
N LYS A 228 -7.04 -28.05 12.40
CA LYS A 228 -6.15 -27.87 13.57
C LYS A 228 -4.66 -27.85 13.21
N ASP A 229 -4.26 -28.61 12.20
CA ASP A 229 -2.86 -28.75 11.78
C ASP A 229 -2.54 -27.84 10.57
N ASP A 230 -3.01 -26.59 10.59
CA ASP A 230 -2.78 -25.64 9.50
C ASP A 230 -1.35 -25.06 9.54
N PRO A 231 -0.65 -24.93 8.40
CA PRO A 231 0.72 -24.41 8.36
C PRO A 231 0.89 -22.97 8.86
N LEU A 232 -0.20 -22.19 9.01
CA LEU A 232 -0.15 -20.81 9.49
C LEU A 232 -0.07 -20.71 11.02
N ASP A 233 -0.08 -21.85 11.73
CA ASP A 233 0.04 -21.93 13.19
C ASP A 233 -1.00 -21.06 13.92
N VAL A 234 -2.25 -21.02 13.41
CA VAL A 234 -3.35 -20.21 13.95
C VAL A 234 -4.39 -21.06 14.68
N GLU A 235 -4.98 -20.48 15.73
CA GLU A 235 -6.02 -21.12 16.54
C GLU A 235 -7.37 -20.42 16.38
N LEU A 236 -8.45 -21.19 16.60
CA LEU A 236 -9.80 -20.63 16.61
C LEU A 236 -9.89 -19.54 17.68
N GLY A 237 -10.39 -18.36 17.29
CA GLY A 237 -10.49 -17.18 18.15
C GLY A 237 -9.31 -16.22 18.04
N ASP A 238 -8.19 -16.60 17.42
CA ASP A 238 -7.08 -15.68 17.18
C ASP A 238 -7.57 -14.45 16.41
N GLU A 239 -7.13 -13.26 16.84
CA GLU A 239 -7.35 -12.07 16.03
C GLU A 239 -6.37 -12.10 14.86
N VAL A 240 -6.91 -12.07 13.63
CA VAL A 240 -6.11 -12.15 12.40
C VAL A 240 -6.48 -11.02 11.44
N GLU A 241 -5.50 -10.61 10.63
CA GLU A 241 -5.74 -9.81 9.43
C GLU A 241 -5.77 -10.70 8.19
N VAL A 242 -6.76 -10.49 7.32
CA VAL A 242 -6.93 -11.20 6.04
C VAL A 242 -6.92 -10.19 4.89
N PHE A 243 -6.10 -10.45 3.87
CA PHE A 243 -5.97 -9.58 2.69
C PHE A 243 -5.44 -10.36 1.47
N PRO A 244 -5.69 -9.91 0.23
CA PRO A 244 -5.12 -10.55 -0.96
C PRO A 244 -3.59 -10.54 -0.93
N SER A 245 -2.95 -11.61 -1.40
CA SER A 245 -1.48 -11.68 -1.53
C SER A 245 -0.96 -11.11 -2.86
N ASP A 246 -1.83 -10.79 -3.81
CA ASP A 246 -1.52 -10.26 -5.12
C ASP A 246 -1.61 -8.71 -5.16
N TYR A 247 -2.77 -8.13 -5.48
CA TYR A 247 -3.01 -6.69 -5.50
C TYR A 247 -4.18 -6.31 -4.57
N GLY A 248 -4.25 -5.05 -4.16
CA GLY A 248 -5.21 -4.60 -3.16
C GLY A 248 -4.85 -4.98 -1.73
N GLN A 249 -3.59 -5.35 -1.47
CA GLN A 249 -3.07 -5.78 -0.16
C GLN A 249 -3.25 -4.74 0.96
N MET A 250 -3.38 -3.46 0.60
CA MET A 250 -3.64 -2.36 1.55
C MET A 250 -5.03 -2.44 2.20
N GLY A 251 -5.96 -3.19 1.60
CA GLY A 251 -7.31 -3.40 2.12
C GLY A 251 -7.40 -4.63 3.01
N LYS A 252 -7.09 -4.48 4.30
CA LYS A 252 -7.09 -5.58 5.26
C LYS A 252 -8.38 -5.64 6.05
N SER A 253 -8.99 -6.82 6.13
CA SER A 253 -10.10 -7.09 7.03
C SER A 253 -9.56 -7.77 8.29
N ILE A 254 -9.96 -7.28 9.46
CA ILE A 254 -9.48 -7.77 10.76
C ILE A 254 -10.66 -8.33 11.55
N GLY A 255 -10.45 -9.45 12.21
CA GLY A 255 -11.46 -10.08 13.04
C GLY A 255 -10.95 -11.33 13.75
N ALA A 256 -11.77 -11.83 14.67
CA ALA A 256 -11.51 -13.10 15.33
C ALA A 256 -11.71 -14.25 14.33
N LEU A 257 -10.74 -15.17 14.24
CA LEU A 257 -10.81 -16.34 13.38
C LEU A 257 -11.90 -17.29 13.87
N ILE A 258 -12.92 -17.55 13.04
CA ILE A 258 -14.07 -18.38 13.39
C ILE A 258 -14.26 -19.59 12.47
N GLY A 259 -13.46 -19.70 11.40
CA GLY A 259 -13.45 -20.84 10.49
C GLY A 259 -12.18 -20.88 9.65
N LEU A 260 -11.66 -22.07 9.43
CA LEU A 260 -10.42 -22.29 8.68
C LEU A 260 -10.41 -23.66 8.00
N THR A 261 -10.49 -23.69 6.68
CA THR A 261 -10.39 -24.90 5.87
C THR A 261 -9.26 -24.74 4.84
N THR A 262 -9.04 -25.76 4.02
CA THR A 262 -8.11 -25.68 2.87
C THR A 262 -8.53 -24.61 1.86
N ASP A 263 -9.83 -24.35 1.74
CA ASP A 263 -10.40 -23.50 0.69
C ASP A 263 -10.84 -22.12 1.19
N GLU A 264 -11.19 -22.01 2.48
CA GLU A 264 -11.84 -20.82 3.04
C GLU A 264 -11.27 -20.42 4.41
N VAL A 265 -11.17 -19.11 4.65
CA VAL A 265 -10.98 -18.53 5.98
C VAL A 265 -12.14 -17.61 6.31
N VAL A 266 -12.63 -17.69 7.53
CA VAL A 266 -13.73 -16.86 8.02
C VAL A 266 -13.34 -16.15 9.30
N ILE A 267 -13.49 -14.83 9.28
CA ILE A 267 -13.23 -13.97 10.44
C ILE A 267 -14.50 -13.25 10.85
N ARG A 268 -14.70 -13.05 12.15
CA ARG A 268 -15.76 -12.21 12.69
C ARG A 268 -15.24 -10.82 12.96
N ASN A 269 -15.73 -9.83 12.22
CA ASN A 269 -15.32 -8.45 12.41
C ASN A 269 -16.00 -7.80 13.64
N GLN A 270 -15.60 -6.57 13.97
CA GLN A 270 -16.13 -5.82 15.13
C GLN A 270 -17.62 -5.43 14.99
N LYS A 271 -18.21 -5.58 13.79
CA LYS A 271 -19.65 -5.39 13.56
C LYS A 271 -20.43 -6.70 13.63
N HIS A 272 -19.79 -7.78 14.08
CA HIS A 272 -20.36 -9.13 14.18
C HIS A 272 -20.82 -9.69 12.83
N LEU A 273 -20.17 -9.29 11.74
CA LEU A 273 -20.32 -9.92 10.43
C LEU A 273 -19.24 -10.99 10.28
N ASN A 274 -19.61 -12.11 9.66
CA ASN A 274 -18.67 -13.15 9.29
C ASN A 274 -18.16 -12.81 7.89
N LEU A 275 -16.86 -12.56 7.75
CA LEU A 275 -16.22 -12.23 6.49
C LEU A 275 -15.50 -13.46 5.97
N HIS A 276 -15.90 -13.90 4.78
CA HIS A 276 -15.42 -15.10 4.13
C HIS A 276 -14.44 -14.74 3.01
N PHE A 277 -13.27 -15.38 3.01
CA PHE A 277 -12.24 -15.20 1.99
C PHE A 277 -11.74 -16.57 1.51
N PRO A 278 -11.39 -16.72 0.23
CA PRO A 278 -10.71 -17.92 -0.21
C PRO A 278 -9.32 -17.97 0.41
N ARG A 279 -8.76 -19.17 0.60
CA ARG A 279 -7.38 -19.37 1.07
C ARG A 279 -6.35 -19.06 -0.01
N TRP A 280 -6.66 -19.42 -1.25
CA TRP A 280 -5.78 -19.21 -2.39
C TRP A 280 -5.65 -17.72 -2.72
N ASN A 281 -4.40 -17.25 -2.84
CA ASN A 281 -4.06 -15.83 -3.06
C ASN A 281 -4.55 -14.86 -1.97
N PHE A 282 -4.68 -15.35 -0.73
CA PHE A 282 -4.91 -14.52 0.45
C PHE A 282 -3.86 -14.82 1.52
N SER A 283 -3.44 -13.77 2.21
CA SER A 283 -2.60 -13.83 3.39
C SER A 283 -3.46 -13.72 4.65
N ILE A 284 -3.21 -14.61 5.61
CA ILE A 284 -3.76 -14.57 6.97
C ILE A 284 -2.58 -14.36 7.91
N LYS A 285 -2.63 -13.35 8.77
CA LYS A 285 -1.56 -13.08 9.75
C LYS A 285 -2.15 -12.86 11.13
N LYS A 286 -1.61 -13.55 12.14
CA LYS A 286 -1.94 -13.26 13.55
C LYS A 286 -1.63 -11.81 13.88
N VAL A 287 -2.57 -11.19 14.57
CA VAL A 287 -2.33 -9.93 15.26
C VAL A 287 -1.68 -10.28 16.58
N THR A 288 -0.34 -10.36 16.62
CA THR A 288 0.40 -10.67 17.86
C THR A 288 0.18 -9.59 18.91
N SER A 289 -0.53 -9.96 19.97
CA SER A 289 -0.54 -9.26 21.24
C SER A 289 0.80 -9.53 21.96
N SER A 290 1.55 -8.48 22.29
CA SER A 290 2.70 -8.62 23.19
C SER A 290 2.21 -8.70 24.65
N PRO A 291 2.79 -9.56 25.52
CA PRO A 291 2.32 -9.69 26.90
C PRO A 291 2.63 -8.43 27.72
N THR A 292 1.65 -8.09 28.54
CA THR A 292 1.41 -6.88 29.34
C THR A 292 2.57 -6.39 30.22
N ASN A 293 2.77 -5.07 30.28
CA ASN A 293 3.18 -4.39 31.52
C ASN A 293 2.33 -3.14 31.74
N LEU A 294 1.85 -2.98 32.97
CA LEU A 294 0.74 -2.14 33.39
C LEU A 294 0.93 -0.64 33.06
N GLN A 295 -0.10 0.00 32.52
CA GLN A 295 -0.89 0.95 33.30
C GLN A 295 -2.24 1.27 32.65
N SER A 296 -3.23 1.30 33.52
CA SER A 296 -4.64 1.61 33.36
C SER A 296 -4.92 2.98 32.75
N GLY A 297 -5.87 3.01 31.81
CA GLY A 297 -6.64 4.20 31.44
C GLY A 297 -6.07 4.99 30.26
N ILE A 298 -6.21 4.47 29.03
CA ILE A 298 -5.99 5.28 27.83
C ILE A 298 -7.16 5.09 26.84
N SER A 299 -7.69 6.24 26.45
CA SER A 299 -8.84 6.48 25.58
C SER A 299 -8.79 5.73 24.25
N THR A 300 -9.96 5.27 23.81
CA THR A 300 -10.31 4.68 22.52
C THR A 300 -10.18 5.69 21.35
N LYS A 301 -9.02 6.31 21.17
CA LYS A 301 -8.77 7.18 20.01
C LYS A 301 -8.23 6.35 18.85
N LYS A 302 -9.06 6.21 17.82
CA LYS A 302 -8.67 5.77 16.47
C LYS A 302 -7.48 6.62 16.02
N LEU A 303 -6.34 5.99 15.72
CA LEU A 303 -5.17 6.69 15.20
C LEU A 303 -5.45 7.15 13.76
N PRO A 304 -5.20 8.43 13.42
CA PRO A 304 -5.42 8.94 12.07
C PRO A 304 -4.42 8.34 11.09
N LYS A 305 -4.84 8.12 9.84
CA LYS A 305 -3.87 7.87 8.77
C LYS A 305 -3.11 9.16 8.48
N MET A 306 -1.83 9.03 8.19
CA MET A 306 -0.94 10.17 7.96
C MET A 306 -0.21 10.00 6.63
N SER A 307 0.03 11.11 5.92
CA SER A 307 1.00 11.19 4.83
C SER A 307 2.18 12.05 5.28
N LEU A 308 3.42 11.59 5.14
CA LEU A 308 4.60 12.40 5.38
C LEU A 308 5.19 12.80 4.03
N ILE A 309 5.14 14.09 3.73
CA ILE A 309 5.81 14.72 2.60
C ILE A 309 7.29 14.85 2.96
N TYR A 310 8.16 14.22 2.16
CA TYR A 310 9.46 13.77 2.66
C TYR A 310 10.53 13.72 1.56
N HIS A 311 11.79 13.75 1.97
CA HIS A 311 12.93 13.30 1.17
C HIS A 311 13.95 12.64 2.10
N HIS A 312 14.51 11.50 1.72
CA HIS A 312 15.44 10.74 2.58
C HIS A 312 16.75 11.50 2.90
N PHE A 313 17.17 12.43 2.03
CA PHE A 313 18.29 13.35 2.32
C PHE A 313 17.98 14.45 3.35
N SER A 314 16.72 14.67 3.72
CA SER A 314 16.39 15.69 4.73
C SER A 314 16.61 15.12 6.14
N PRO A 315 17.50 15.71 6.95
CA PRO A 315 17.76 15.22 8.30
C PRO A 315 16.54 15.46 9.21
N TYR A 316 15.76 16.52 9.00
CA TYR A 316 14.51 16.75 9.74
C TYR A 316 13.46 15.69 9.45
N THR A 317 13.39 15.25 8.19
CA THR A 317 12.50 14.17 7.79
C THR A 317 12.93 12.85 8.41
N ARG A 318 14.25 12.58 8.44
CA ARG A 318 14.82 11.40 9.11
C ARG A 318 14.51 11.39 10.60
N LYS A 319 14.65 12.54 11.27
CA LYS A 319 14.26 12.71 12.69
C LYS A 319 12.81 12.28 12.95
N VAL A 320 11.87 12.80 12.15
CA VAL A 320 10.44 12.46 12.26
C VAL A 320 10.20 10.96 12.04
N PHE A 321 10.81 10.39 11.01
CA PHE A 321 10.50 9.02 10.62
C PHE A 321 11.17 7.97 11.52
N VAL A 322 12.39 8.24 12.03
CA VAL A 322 13.00 7.44 13.11
C VAL A 322 12.09 7.41 14.33
N LEU A 323 11.60 8.57 14.78
CA LEU A 323 10.68 8.62 15.92
C LEU A 323 9.38 7.86 15.63
N ALA A 324 8.83 7.97 14.42
CA ALA A 324 7.66 7.19 14.04
C ALA A 324 7.90 5.68 14.13
N HIS A 325 9.10 5.20 13.78
CA HIS A 325 9.49 3.80 13.97
C HIS A 325 9.60 3.43 15.45
N GLU A 326 10.24 4.27 16.27
CA GLU A 326 10.36 4.06 17.72
C GLU A 326 8.97 3.97 18.40
N LEU A 327 8.01 4.79 17.96
CA LEU A 327 6.65 4.81 18.49
C LEU A 327 5.71 3.77 17.84
N GLY A 328 6.20 2.97 16.89
CA GLY A 328 5.36 2.01 16.14
C GLY A 328 4.31 2.66 15.22
N LEU A 329 4.42 3.96 14.97
CA LEU A 329 3.53 4.77 14.13
C LEU A 329 3.95 4.81 12.66
N ALA A 330 5.16 4.36 12.32
CA ALA A 330 5.64 4.34 10.92
C ALA A 330 4.68 3.62 9.97
N LYS A 331 4.01 2.55 10.43
CA LYS A 331 2.99 1.80 9.68
C LYS A 331 1.71 2.61 9.37
N CYS A 332 1.48 3.70 10.10
CA CYS A 332 0.36 4.62 9.91
C CYS A 332 0.72 5.81 9.00
N ILE A 333 1.99 5.92 8.59
CA ILE A 333 2.51 7.00 7.76
C ILE A 333 2.77 6.49 6.34
N THR A 334 2.11 7.10 5.35
CA THR A 334 2.46 6.94 3.94
C THR A 334 3.52 7.95 3.58
N LEU A 335 4.58 7.55 2.88
CA LEU A 335 5.65 8.45 2.46
C LEU A 335 5.36 9.03 1.07
N GLN A 336 5.37 10.36 0.94
CA GLN A 336 5.26 11.08 -0.34
C GLN A 336 6.59 11.78 -0.64
N LYS A 337 7.39 11.19 -1.53
CA LYS A 337 8.69 11.74 -1.89
C LYS A 337 8.53 12.98 -2.75
N VAL A 338 9.21 14.06 -2.38
CA VAL A 338 9.26 15.32 -3.12
C VAL A 338 10.67 15.91 -3.03
N VAL A 339 11.01 16.82 -3.94
CA VAL A 339 12.18 17.69 -3.78
C VAL A 339 11.74 19.14 -3.82
N VAL A 340 12.19 19.90 -2.82
CA VAL A 340 11.89 21.33 -2.68
C VAL A 340 13.17 22.14 -2.64
N CYS A 341 13.17 23.28 -3.32
CA CYS A 341 14.24 24.26 -3.30
C CYS A 341 13.67 25.66 -3.56
N PRO A 342 14.09 26.71 -2.84
CA PRO A 342 13.62 28.08 -3.09
C PRO A 342 13.86 28.58 -4.52
N VAL A 343 14.77 27.95 -5.27
CA VAL A 343 15.02 28.23 -6.67
C VAL A 343 14.71 26.99 -7.52
N PRO A 344 13.95 27.13 -8.62
CA PRO A 344 13.72 26.02 -9.54
C PRO A 344 15.04 25.55 -10.15
N ILE A 345 15.29 24.24 -10.09
CA ILE A 345 16.45 23.60 -10.71
C ILE A 345 15.92 22.41 -11.50
N ALA A 346 16.00 22.51 -12.83
CA ALA A 346 15.47 21.51 -13.73
C ALA A 346 16.07 20.13 -13.43
N GLY A 347 15.21 19.11 -13.29
CA GLY A 347 15.61 17.75 -12.92
C GLY A 347 15.95 17.53 -11.45
N TRP A 348 15.85 18.57 -10.60
CA TRP A 348 16.12 18.46 -9.17
C TRP A 348 14.99 18.98 -8.29
N SER A 349 14.33 20.11 -8.61
CA SER A 349 13.29 20.71 -7.77
C SER A 349 12.08 21.16 -8.59
N ASP A 350 10.94 20.50 -8.42
CA ASP A 350 9.68 20.75 -9.13
C ASP A 350 8.42 20.71 -8.24
N ASN A 351 8.51 20.39 -6.94
CA ASN A 351 7.32 20.17 -6.09
C ASN A 351 6.96 21.32 -5.14
N ASN A 352 7.55 22.52 -5.24
CA ASN A 352 7.32 23.59 -4.27
C ASN A 352 5.83 23.93 -4.10
N ASP A 353 5.09 24.09 -5.20
CA ASP A 353 3.67 24.44 -5.17
C ASP A 353 2.83 23.30 -4.57
N GLU A 354 3.20 22.04 -4.81
CA GLU A 354 2.54 20.87 -4.25
C GLU A 354 2.72 20.80 -2.72
N VAL A 355 3.89 21.17 -2.21
CA VAL A 355 4.17 21.24 -0.77
C VAL A 355 3.54 22.49 -0.15
N ALA A 356 3.49 23.61 -0.89
CA ALA A 356 2.96 24.89 -0.41
C ALA A 356 1.50 24.82 0.02
N VAL A 357 0.73 23.89 -0.54
CA VAL A 357 -0.67 23.61 -0.14
C VAL A 357 -0.79 23.20 1.33
N PHE A 358 0.20 22.47 1.87
CA PHE A 358 0.19 21.95 3.25
C PHE A 358 1.19 22.65 4.17
N ASN A 359 2.22 23.26 3.60
CA ASN A 359 3.19 24.05 4.32
C ASN A 359 3.53 25.29 3.49
N PRO A 360 3.01 26.48 3.83
CA PRO A 360 3.19 27.68 3.01
C PRO A 360 4.67 28.10 2.83
N MET A 361 5.58 27.54 3.63
CA MET A 361 7.02 27.74 3.48
C MET A 361 7.67 26.83 2.42
N ALA A 362 6.90 25.91 1.81
CA ALA A 362 7.38 24.87 0.89
C ALA A 362 8.57 24.07 1.46
N LYS A 363 8.55 23.78 2.77
CA LYS A 363 9.59 23.00 3.46
C LYS A 363 9.12 21.59 3.79
N ILE A 364 10.07 20.66 3.81
CA ILE A 364 9.88 19.29 4.30
C ILE A 364 10.63 19.11 5.64
N PRO A 365 10.16 18.22 6.54
CA PRO A 365 8.95 17.41 6.44
C PRO A 365 7.66 18.19 6.64
N CYS A 366 6.57 17.69 6.06
CA CYS A 366 5.20 18.08 6.38
C CYS A 366 4.36 16.80 6.56
N LEU A 367 3.74 16.64 7.72
CA LEU A 367 2.85 15.52 8.03
C LEU A 367 1.41 15.95 7.78
N VAL A 368 0.65 15.21 7.00
CA VAL A 368 -0.76 15.48 6.69
C VAL A 368 -1.59 14.32 7.26
N PRO A 369 -2.04 14.42 8.52
CA PRO A 369 -2.99 13.47 9.09
C PRO A 369 -4.42 13.72 8.59
N GLU A 370 -5.27 12.68 8.64
CA GLU A 370 -6.69 12.78 8.29
C GLU A 370 -7.45 13.86 9.09
N ASP A 371 -7.05 14.13 10.33
CA ASP A 371 -7.70 15.09 11.23
C ASP A 371 -7.15 16.52 11.12
N VAL A 372 -5.99 16.72 10.48
CA VAL A 372 -5.40 18.05 10.20
C VAL A 372 -5.04 18.13 8.72
N PRO A 373 -6.04 18.31 7.82
CA PRO A 373 -5.85 18.25 6.38
C PRO A 373 -4.97 19.38 5.83
N ASP A 374 -4.86 20.50 6.56
CA ASP A 374 -3.98 21.62 6.21
C ASP A 374 -2.50 21.32 6.46
N GLY A 375 -2.17 20.18 7.08
CA GLY A 375 -0.81 19.76 7.38
C GLY A 375 -0.27 20.27 8.71
N ILE A 376 0.63 19.46 9.28
CA ILE A 376 1.45 19.75 10.45
C ILE A 376 2.88 19.83 9.94
N PHE A 377 3.45 21.03 9.98
CA PHE A 377 4.82 21.30 9.56
C PHE A 377 5.64 21.81 10.74
N ASP A 378 6.97 21.88 10.54
CA ASP A 378 7.99 21.89 11.59
C ASP A 378 8.21 20.51 12.23
N SER A 379 9.44 20.00 12.11
CA SER A 379 9.78 18.66 12.56
C SER A 379 9.59 18.44 14.06
N ARG A 380 9.68 19.48 14.89
CA ARG A 380 9.47 19.38 16.33
C ARG A 380 7.99 19.25 16.66
N ILE A 381 7.15 20.02 15.99
CA ILE A 381 5.69 19.95 16.13
C ILE A 381 5.17 18.60 15.63
N ILE A 382 5.71 18.10 14.52
CA ILE A 382 5.39 16.76 14.03
C ILE A 382 5.77 15.69 15.07
N CYS A 383 6.96 15.77 15.66
CA CYS A 383 7.38 14.83 16.71
C CYS A 383 6.49 14.91 17.96
N GLU A 384 6.05 16.11 18.35
CA GLU A 384 5.11 16.31 19.46
C GLU A 384 3.75 15.68 19.16
N TYR A 385 3.23 15.89 17.95
CA TYR A 385 1.99 15.27 17.48
C TYR A 385 2.08 13.74 17.51
N LEU A 386 3.15 13.14 16.96
CA LEU A 386 3.37 11.69 17.01
C LEU A 386 3.48 11.16 18.45
N SER A 387 4.18 11.89 19.33
CA SER A 387 4.27 11.53 20.75
C SER A 387 2.92 11.57 21.45
N SER A 388 2.07 12.55 21.10
CA SER A 388 0.70 12.66 21.63
C SER A 388 -0.19 11.48 21.21
N LEU A 389 -0.03 11.00 19.97
CA LEU A 389 -0.75 9.81 19.48
C LEU A 389 -0.31 8.53 20.19
N ALA A 390 0.97 8.43 20.54
CA ALA A 390 1.52 7.33 21.33
C ALA A 390 1.25 7.46 22.84
N SER A 391 0.50 8.49 23.27
CA SER A 391 0.22 8.80 24.69
C SER A 391 1.48 8.95 25.55
N VAL A 392 2.60 9.35 24.94
CA VAL A 392 3.85 9.61 25.64
C VAL A 392 3.76 11.00 26.27
N THR A 393 3.55 11.05 27.59
CA THR A 393 3.55 12.31 28.34
C THR A 393 4.83 12.42 29.15
N PRO A 394 5.77 13.33 28.79
CA PRO A 394 7.02 13.46 29.51
C PRO A 394 6.82 14.18 30.84
N LYS A 395 7.56 13.76 31.86
CA LYS A 395 7.66 14.49 33.13
C LYS A 395 8.57 15.70 32.92
N LYS A 396 8.04 16.91 33.12
CA LYS A 396 8.76 18.18 32.92
C LYS A 396 9.72 18.53 34.07
N ASP A 397 10.67 17.65 34.35
CA ASP A 397 11.73 17.87 35.34
C ASP A 397 12.99 18.50 34.72
N ALA A 398 14.06 18.65 35.50
CA ALA A 398 15.31 19.24 35.01
C ALA A 398 15.91 18.47 33.82
N ARG A 399 15.80 17.13 33.82
CA ARG A 399 16.32 16.28 32.75
C ARG A 399 15.55 16.50 31.46
N TYR A 400 14.23 16.65 31.54
CA TYR A 400 13.41 17.04 30.39
C TYR A 400 13.91 18.31 29.71
N TRP A 401 14.15 19.38 30.48
CA TRP A 401 14.64 20.64 29.91
C TRP A 401 16.05 20.53 29.34
N GLN A 402 16.92 19.72 29.97
CA GLN A 402 18.24 19.41 29.42
C GLN A 402 18.14 18.72 28.06
N LEU A 403 17.35 17.65 27.94
CA LEU A 403 17.14 16.92 26.68
C LEU A 403 16.48 17.80 25.60
N HIS A 404 15.45 18.58 25.94
CA HIS A 404 14.82 19.52 25.02
C HIS A 404 15.78 20.61 24.52
N THR A 405 16.75 21.02 25.35
CA THR A 405 17.82 21.94 24.94
C THR A 405 18.78 21.28 23.97
N LEU A 406 19.09 20.00 24.16
CA LEU A 406 19.92 19.23 23.21
C LEU A 406 19.19 19.02 21.88
N HIS A 407 17.88 18.83 21.86
CA HIS A 407 17.08 18.80 20.63
C HIS A 407 17.20 20.12 19.87
N ALA A 408 17.02 21.26 20.54
CA ALA A 408 17.19 22.57 19.91
C ALA A 408 18.62 22.77 19.36
N CYS A 409 19.63 22.24 20.08
CA CYS A 409 21.01 22.22 19.60
C CYS A 409 21.18 21.33 18.34
N ALA A 410 20.52 20.17 18.30
CA ALA A 410 20.50 19.28 17.15
C ALA A 410 19.89 19.95 15.91
N ASP A 411 18.77 20.66 16.07
CA ASP A 411 18.16 21.44 15.00
C ASP A 411 19.11 22.52 14.48
N GLY A 412 19.81 23.24 15.37
CA GLY A 412 20.83 24.22 14.98
C GLY A 412 22.03 23.62 14.23
N ILE A 413 22.43 22.39 14.55
CA ILE A 413 23.45 21.64 13.79
C ILE A 413 22.94 21.32 12.38
N MET A 414 21.71 20.80 12.27
CA MET A 414 21.09 20.47 10.98
C MET A 414 20.91 21.72 10.10
N ASP A 415 20.48 22.84 10.68
CA ASP A 415 20.36 24.14 10.01
C ASP A 415 21.70 24.57 9.40
N ALA A 416 22.77 24.55 10.22
CA ALA A 416 24.11 24.93 9.81
C ALA A 416 24.63 24.02 8.67
N ALA A 417 24.38 22.72 8.75
CA ALA A 417 24.80 21.75 7.75
C ALA A 417 24.07 21.92 6.41
N ILE A 418 22.77 22.24 6.42
CA ILE A 418 22.01 22.54 5.21
C ILE A 418 22.48 23.85 4.57
N LEU A 419 22.74 24.88 5.36
CA LEU A 419 23.28 26.15 4.86
C LEU A 419 24.64 25.95 4.17
N ILE A 420 25.52 25.14 4.75
CA ILE A 420 26.78 24.72 4.11
C ILE A 420 26.52 23.98 2.80
N THR A 421 25.55 23.06 2.79
CA THR A 421 25.19 22.29 1.59
C THR A 421 24.73 23.21 0.45
N TYR A 422 23.93 24.23 0.73
CA TYR A 422 23.50 25.21 -0.29
C TYR A 422 24.65 26.10 -0.78
N GLU A 423 25.55 26.53 0.10
CA GLU A 423 26.75 27.25 -0.31
C GLU A 423 27.59 26.43 -1.29
N VAL A 424 27.84 25.15 -0.97
CA VAL A 424 28.70 24.29 -1.77
C VAL A 424 28.03 23.80 -3.05
N ARG A 425 26.79 23.31 -2.99
CA ARG A 425 26.13 22.65 -4.13
C ARG A 425 25.42 23.60 -5.08
N ILE A 426 24.95 24.74 -4.61
CA ILE A 426 24.13 25.66 -5.43
C ILE A 426 24.90 26.95 -5.70
N ARG A 427 25.41 27.60 -4.65
CA ARG A 427 25.97 28.95 -4.77
C ARG A 427 27.38 28.96 -5.35
N LYS A 428 28.20 27.94 -5.08
CA LYS A 428 29.57 27.83 -5.60
C LYS A 428 29.62 27.77 -7.12
N GLU A 429 28.82 26.92 -7.75
CA GLU A 429 28.76 26.81 -9.22
C GLU A 429 28.29 28.12 -9.88
N ARG A 430 27.50 28.91 -9.14
CA ARG A 430 27.01 30.23 -9.56
C ARG A 430 27.93 31.39 -9.19
N LYS A 431 29.13 31.12 -8.66
CA LYS A 431 30.12 32.13 -8.21
C LYS A 431 29.60 33.05 -7.09
N LEU A 432 28.73 32.52 -6.23
CA LEU A 432 28.13 33.22 -5.07
C LEU A 432 28.59 32.65 -3.71
N TYR A 433 29.62 31.79 -3.71
CA TYR A 433 30.13 31.11 -2.53
C TYR A 433 30.74 32.07 -1.52
N PHE A 434 30.27 32.01 -0.27
CA PHE A 434 30.79 32.81 0.82
C PHE A 434 31.51 31.94 1.86
N GLU A 435 32.84 31.94 1.80
CA GLU A 435 33.68 31.06 2.61
C GLU A 435 33.57 31.32 4.12
N GLU A 436 33.60 32.59 4.53
CA GLU A 436 33.51 32.97 5.96
C GLU A 436 32.18 32.53 6.58
N TRP A 437 31.10 32.54 5.79
CA TRP A 437 29.79 32.01 6.21
C TRP A 437 29.87 30.50 6.47
N VAL A 438 30.47 29.75 5.54
CA VAL A 438 30.66 28.30 5.70
C VAL A 438 31.48 28.00 6.95
N GLU A 439 32.55 28.75 7.20
CA GLU A 439 33.36 28.58 8.40
C GLU A 439 32.57 28.88 9.68
N GLY A 440 31.80 29.97 9.70
CA GLY A 440 30.91 30.29 10.83
C GLY A 440 29.89 29.18 11.13
N GLN A 441 29.34 28.53 10.09
CA GLN A 441 28.42 27.40 10.26
C GLN A 441 29.14 26.14 10.77
N LYS A 442 30.35 25.83 10.29
CA LYS A 442 31.16 24.71 10.80
C LYS A 442 31.43 24.87 12.30
N GLN A 443 31.77 26.08 12.74
CA GLN A 443 32.04 26.35 14.15
C GLN A 443 30.80 26.13 15.03
N LYS A 444 29.58 26.38 14.52
CA LYS A 444 28.34 26.01 15.24
C LYS A 444 28.18 24.51 15.38
N ILE A 445 28.44 23.76 14.30
CA ILE A 445 28.39 22.30 14.29
C ILE A 445 29.35 21.73 15.34
N LEU A 446 30.62 22.17 15.31
CA LEU A 446 31.63 21.70 16.25
C LEU A 446 31.25 21.96 17.72
N ARG A 447 30.78 23.17 18.06
CA ARG A 447 30.34 23.49 19.42
C ARG A 447 29.12 22.68 19.85
N GLY A 448 28.19 22.42 18.92
CA GLY A 448 27.02 21.58 19.20
C GLY A 448 27.41 20.12 19.48
N LEU A 449 28.30 19.56 18.67
CA LEU A 449 28.84 18.21 18.91
C LEU A 449 29.64 18.13 20.22
N ASP A 450 30.39 19.18 20.58
CA ASP A 450 31.07 19.25 21.89
C ASP A 450 30.05 19.25 23.04
N ARG A 451 28.90 19.91 22.88
CA ARG A 451 27.82 19.88 23.87
C ARG A 451 27.20 18.49 24.01
N PHE A 452 27.07 17.73 22.92
CA PHE A 452 26.59 16.34 22.94
C PHE A 452 27.58 15.40 23.63
N GLU A 453 28.88 15.53 23.34
CA GLU A 453 29.93 14.78 24.04
C GLU A 453 29.86 14.97 25.57
N VAL A 454 29.66 16.22 26.03
CA VAL A 454 29.47 16.52 27.46
C VAL A 454 28.17 15.89 27.98
N ALA A 455 27.07 15.97 27.22
CA ALA A 455 25.79 15.41 27.64
C ALA A 455 25.82 13.87 27.78
N VAL A 456 26.60 13.17 26.95
CA VAL A 456 26.84 11.72 27.12
C VAL A 456 27.64 11.47 28.40
N LYS A 457 28.72 12.22 28.64
CA LYS A 457 29.56 12.06 29.85
C LYS A 457 28.80 12.29 31.15
N GLU A 458 27.89 13.25 31.15
CA GLU A 458 27.07 13.61 32.30
C GLU A 458 25.84 12.70 32.48
N GLY A 459 25.62 11.74 31.57
CA GLY A 459 24.47 10.84 31.60
C GLY A 459 23.12 11.51 31.31
N ILE A 460 23.14 12.74 30.76
CA ILE A 460 21.94 13.46 30.31
C ILE A 460 21.33 12.70 29.12
N LEU A 461 22.17 12.40 28.12
CA LEU A 461 21.80 11.49 27.05
C LEU A 461 21.81 10.06 27.61
N PRO A 462 20.66 9.37 27.63
CA PRO A 462 20.60 7.99 28.10
C PRO A 462 21.33 7.06 27.12
N GLU A 463 21.75 5.90 27.65
CA GLU A 463 22.27 4.81 26.83
C GLU A 463 21.15 4.25 25.94
N PRO A 464 21.38 4.03 24.63
CA PRO A 464 20.36 3.48 23.75
C PRO A 464 19.97 2.06 24.20
N GLY A 465 18.71 1.87 24.64
CA GLY A 465 18.23 0.64 25.31
C GLY A 465 17.14 -0.14 24.55
N VAL A 466 16.42 -1.04 25.24
CA VAL A 466 15.37 -1.94 24.67
C VAL A 466 14.00 -1.25 24.51
N GLY A 467 13.85 0.00 24.98
CA GLY A 467 12.62 0.79 24.88
C GLY A 467 12.62 1.81 23.75
N PRO A 468 11.47 2.45 23.47
CA PRO A 468 11.35 3.51 22.48
C PRO A 468 12.13 4.75 22.92
N ALA A 469 12.91 5.31 22.00
CA ALA A 469 13.67 6.53 22.25
C ALA A 469 12.79 7.79 22.21
N SER A 470 13.17 8.82 22.97
CA SER A 470 12.49 10.12 22.90
C SER A 470 12.82 10.89 21.61
N ALA A 471 11.95 11.83 21.25
CA ALA A 471 12.18 12.75 20.12
C ALA A 471 13.50 13.53 20.25
N ASP A 472 13.91 13.85 21.48
CA ASP A 472 15.14 14.59 21.77
C ASP A 472 16.39 13.75 21.50
N GLU A 473 16.39 12.48 21.92
CA GLU A 473 17.50 11.56 21.63
C GLU A 473 17.62 11.29 20.13
N VAL A 474 16.49 11.05 19.46
CA VAL A 474 16.43 10.85 18.01
C VAL A 474 17.00 12.07 17.27
N ALA A 475 16.67 13.29 17.71
CA ALA A 475 17.21 14.51 17.13
C ALA A 475 18.75 14.54 17.21
N VAL A 476 19.29 14.24 18.39
CA VAL A 476 20.75 14.21 18.62
C VAL A 476 21.43 13.14 17.77
N ALA A 477 20.86 11.94 17.69
CA ALA A 477 21.41 10.85 16.87
C ALA A 477 21.42 11.20 15.39
N VAL A 478 20.32 11.73 14.85
CA VAL A 478 20.20 12.12 13.45
C VAL A 478 21.13 13.28 13.09
N ALA A 479 21.19 14.32 13.94
CA ALA A 479 22.09 15.44 13.73
C ALA A 479 23.56 15.00 13.75
N THR A 480 23.94 14.15 14.70
CA THR A 480 25.32 13.62 14.79
C THR A 480 25.67 12.80 13.56
N ALA A 481 24.81 11.87 13.14
CA ALA A 481 25.05 11.05 11.95
C ALA A 481 25.16 11.86 10.66
N MET A 482 24.37 12.92 10.49
CA MET A 482 24.47 13.82 9.33
C MET A 482 25.88 14.39 9.18
N THR A 483 26.54 14.75 10.29
CA THR A 483 27.87 15.36 10.25
C THR A 483 28.96 14.42 9.73
N SER A 484 28.75 13.09 9.78
CA SER A 484 29.67 12.09 9.22
C SER A 484 29.79 12.19 7.69
N HIS A 485 28.79 12.77 7.03
CA HIS A 485 28.79 13.00 5.58
C HIS A 485 29.39 14.35 5.17
N MET A 486 29.93 15.13 6.13
CA MET A 486 30.44 16.48 5.88
C MET A 486 31.96 16.57 5.73
N ALA A 487 32.67 15.44 5.63
CA ALA A 487 34.13 15.44 5.45
C ALA A 487 34.60 16.27 4.22
N TYR A 488 33.75 16.42 3.20
CA TYR A 488 34.02 17.23 2.01
C TYR A 488 34.23 18.73 2.28
N VAL A 489 33.85 19.24 3.45
CA VAL A 489 34.14 20.62 3.88
C VAL A 489 35.29 20.71 4.91
N GLY A 490 36.03 19.62 5.12
CA GLY A 490 37.22 19.62 5.99
C GLY A 490 36.92 19.77 7.48
N ILE A 491 35.73 19.35 7.93
CA ILE A 491 35.39 19.29 9.36
C ILE A 491 35.68 17.90 9.91
N ASP A 492 36.44 17.82 11.01
CA ASP A 492 36.61 16.57 11.76
C ASP A 492 35.61 16.53 12.93
N CYS A 493 34.51 15.81 12.68
CA CYS A 493 33.41 15.67 13.64
C CYS A 493 33.73 14.65 14.74
N LYS A 494 34.73 13.79 14.55
CA LYS A 494 35.06 12.70 15.49
C LYS A 494 36.13 13.10 16.49
N GLN A 495 37.05 13.96 16.06
CA GLN A 495 38.13 14.45 16.92
C GLN A 495 37.57 15.06 18.21
N ARG A 496 38.08 14.58 19.35
CA ARG A 496 37.73 15.00 20.72
C ARG A 496 36.35 14.52 21.24
N ARG A 497 35.65 13.63 20.53
CA ARG A 497 34.29 13.18 20.92
C ARG A 497 34.13 11.66 21.07
N PRO A 498 35.03 10.97 21.80
CA PRO A 498 35.03 9.51 21.87
C PRO A 498 33.77 8.94 22.53
N LYS A 499 33.13 9.66 23.46
CA LYS A 499 31.93 9.17 24.14
C LYS A 499 30.69 9.29 23.28
N LEU A 500 30.58 10.38 22.51
CA LEU A 500 29.56 10.53 21.49
C LEU A 500 29.68 9.47 20.40
N GLU A 501 30.89 9.15 19.95
CA GLU A 501 31.11 8.08 18.97
C GLU A 501 30.70 6.69 19.52
N GLU A 502 31.03 6.39 20.79
CA GLU A 502 30.59 5.16 21.45
C GLU A 502 29.05 5.08 21.55
N TRP A 503 28.41 6.19 21.90
CA TRP A 503 26.96 6.32 21.95
C TRP A 503 26.32 6.16 20.56
N MET A 504 26.91 6.74 19.52
CA MET A 504 26.43 6.63 18.14
C MET A 504 26.50 5.20 17.60
N LYS A 505 27.54 4.43 17.92
CA LYS A 505 27.64 3.01 17.49
C LYS A 505 26.44 2.18 17.96
N LYS A 506 25.90 2.49 19.14
CA LYS A 506 24.69 1.82 19.65
C LYS A 506 23.46 2.26 18.86
N TRP A 507 23.35 3.56 18.55
CA TRP A 507 22.29 4.10 17.69
C TRP A 507 22.28 3.52 16.28
N GLU A 508 23.45 3.38 15.66
CA GLU A 508 23.61 2.82 14.31
C GLU A 508 23.11 1.37 14.20
N SER A 509 23.05 0.64 15.32
CA SER A 509 22.50 -0.72 15.38
C SER A 509 21.00 -0.79 15.65
N ARG A 510 20.34 0.34 15.99
CA ARG A 510 18.90 0.35 16.27
C ARG A 510 18.11 0.19 14.98
N GLN A 511 17.08 -0.67 15.01
CA GLN A 511 16.25 -0.96 13.83
C GLN A 511 15.63 0.31 13.23
N SER A 512 15.10 1.22 14.05
CA SER A 512 14.53 2.50 13.59
C SER A 512 15.52 3.34 12.78
N PHE A 513 16.80 3.29 13.14
CA PHE A 513 17.87 4.05 12.52
C PHE A 513 18.38 3.36 11.24
N VAL A 514 18.46 2.02 11.27
CA VAL A 514 18.84 1.16 10.13
C VAL A 514 17.79 1.22 9.02
N MET A 515 16.50 1.28 9.36
CA MET A 515 15.39 1.36 8.41
C MET A 515 15.25 2.73 7.73
N THR A 516 15.99 3.74 8.19
CA THR A 516 15.88 5.12 7.69
C THR A 516 17.23 5.69 7.24
N PRO A 517 17.99 4.99 6.38
CA PRO A 517 19.31 5.45 5.94
C PRO A 517 19.18 6.72 5.07
N PRO A 518 20.07 7.72 5.18
CA PRO A 518 19.98 8.92 4.36
C PRO A 518 20.39 8.66 2.91
N GLU A 519 21.25 7.67 2.67
CA GLU A 519 21.75 7.28 1.33
C GLU A 519 20.75 6.50 0.48
N LYS A 520 19.66 5.98 1.06
CA LYS A 520 18.65 5.21 0.31
C LYS A 520 17.25 5.73 0.56
N ASP A 521 16.43 5.63 -0.47
CA ASP A 521 15.01 5.88 -0.35
C ASP A 521 14.36 4.82 0.55
N TRP A 522 13.47 5.24 1.46
CA TRP A 522 12.85 4.37 2.45
C TRP A 522 11.66 3.59 1.89
N VAL A 523 11.30 3.84 0.63
CA VAL A 523 10.23 3.13 -0.10
C VAL A 523 10.77 1.92 -0.88
N VAL A 524 12.08 1.62 -0.82
CA VAL A 524 12.71 0.59 -1.66
C VAL A 524 13.01 -0.71 -0.91
N ASP A 525 12.25 -1.76 -1.24
CA ASP A 525 12.79 -3.07 -1.60
C ASP A 525 11.85 -3.78 -2.59
N MET A 526 12.20 -3.71 -3.88
CA MET A 526 12.33 -4.86 -4.78
C MET A 526 13.23 -4.42 -5.94
N GLU A 527 14.48 -4.88 -5.87
CA GLU A 527 15.56 -4.86 -6.86
C GLU A 527 15.39 -4.01 -8.13
N VAL A 528 16.19 -2.93 -8.24
CA VAL A 528 16.81 -2.56 -9.51
C VAL A 528 18.30 -2.30 -9.26
N ARG A 529 19.12 -3.17 -9.85
CA ARG A 529 20.56 -2.96 -9.99
C ARG A 529 20.82 -1.73 -10.87
N SER A 530 21.64 -0.83 -10.34
CA SER A 530 22.55 0.12 -11.01
C SER A 530 22.05 0.93 -12.22
N ALA A 531 21.97 2.25 -12.03
CA ALA A 531 22.47 3.31 -12.92
C ALA A 531 22.09 4.65 -12.24
N SER A 532 22.88 5.71 -12.14
CA SER A 532 24.26 6.02 -12.45
C SER A 532 24.59 7.26 -11.61
N LYS A 533 25.88 7.47 -11.34
CA LYS A 533 26.40 8.69 -10.71
C LYS A 533 25.87 9.96 -11.41
N ILE A 534 25.34 10.89 -10.63
CA ILE A 534 25.60 12.34 -10.74
C ILE A 534 25.82 12.86 -9.32
#